data_AF-A0A5M8FMV3-F1
#
_entry.id   AF-A0A5M8FMV3-F1
#
_cell.length_a   1.000
_cell.length_b   1.000
_cell.length_c   1.000
_cell.angle_alpha   90.00
_cell.angle_beta   90.00
_cell.angle_gamma   90.00
#
_symmetry.space_group_name_H-M   'P 1'
#
loop_
_entity.id
_entity.type
_entity.pdbx_description
1 polymer ?
#
loop_
_entity_poly.entity_id
_entity_poly.type
_entity_poly.pdbx_seq_one_letter_code
_entity_poly.pdbx_strand_id
1 'polypeptide(L)'
;MKRSAIALTSTALLATALTTGLALAAPPDRDPEQRLQAMTQQLNLTEAQQTELRALFEQHAQRRAAERQALREQVDALLTDAQRQQRDARMQQRVERRISRMTQRLDLTPDQAQQLHALFAEKQGNPTLTRSELRERMAAVLSEDQLARLERARPRKAAHGPMGRGGSMGCN
;
A
#
# COMPACT_ATOMS: atom_id res chain seq x y z
N MET A 1 45.14 45.48 -6.66
CA MET A 1 46.35 44.75 -6.18
C MET A 1 46.03 44.07 -4.85
N LYS A 2 46.35 42.77 -4.73
CA LYS A 2 46.70 42.01 -3.50
C LYS A 2 45.64 41.93 -2.38
N ARG A 3 44.90 40.81 -2.30
CA ARG A 3 45.16 39.56 -1.52
C ARG A 3 44.88 39.68 -0.02
N SER A 4 43.92 38.87 0.47
CA SER A 4 43.81 38.19 1.78
C SER A 4 42.36 37.65 1.89
N ALA A 5 42.00 36.49 2.45
CA ALA A 5 42.67 35.58 3.36
C ALA A 5 42.09 34.15 3.26
N ILE A 6 42.87 33.21 3.80
CA ILE A 6 42.65 31.77 3.99
C ILE A 6 41.79 31.53 5.24
N ALA A 7 40.92 30.50 5.23
CA ALA A 7 40.71 29.60 6.39
C ALA A 7 39.85 28.37 6.01
N LEU A 8 40.53 27.23 5.88
CA LEU A 8 39.97 25.88 6.05
C LEU A 8 39.84 25.62 7.55
N THR A 9 38.64 25.29 8.05
CA THR A 9 38.50 24.50 9.28
C THR A 9 37.21 23.68 9.24
N SER A 10 37.42 22.38 9.21
CA SER A 10 36.45 21.30 9.29
C SER A 10 35.77 21.24 10.66
N THR A 11 34.45 21.07 10.67
CA THR A 11 33.76 20.39 11.79
C THR A 11 32.62 19.56 11.25
N ALA A 12 32.95 18.31 10.92
CA ALA A 12 31.97 17.26 10.72
C ALA A 12 31.48 16.79 12.10
N LEU A 13 30.26 17.19 12.47
CA LEU A 13 29.52 16.56 13.56
C LEU A 13 28.54 15.57 12.94
N LEU A 14 29.02 14.34 12.70
CA LEU A 14 28.16 13.18 12.48
C LEU A 14 27.49 12.83 13.81
N ALA A 15 26.29 13.34 14.04
CA ALA A 15 25.41 12.84 15.08
C ALA A 15 24.79 11.52 14.60
N THR A 16 25.29 10.41 15.15
CA THR A 16 24.65 9.09 15.10
C THR A 16 23.24 9.16 15.71
N ALA A 17 22.22 9.25 14.86
CA ALA A 17 20.85 9.03 15.27
C ALA A 17 20.63 7.53 15.46
N LEU A 18 20.51 7.11 16.73
CA LEU A 18 19.98 5.80 17.13
C LEU A 18 18.51 5.72 16.68
N THR A 19 18.26 5.13 15.52
CA THR A 19 16.92 4.78 15.05
C THR A 19 16.43 3.56 15.82
N THR A 20 15.81 3.81 16.97
CA THR A 20 14.99 2.83 17.67
C THR A 20 13.82 2.42 16.76
N GLY A 21 13.84 1.16 16.34
CA GLY A 21 12.81 0.54 15.51
C GLY A 21 11.50 0.35 16.28
N LEU A 22 10.72 1.42 16.42
CA LEU A 22 9.29 1.31 16.63
C LEU A 22 8.69 0.84 15.31
N ALA A 23 8.36 -0.44 15.22
CA ALA A 23 7.47 -0.98 14.19
C ALA A 23 6.06 -0.39 14.41
N LEU A 24 5.91 0.91 14.10
CA LEU A 24 4.61 1.54 13.92
C LEU A 24 3.96 0.81 12.76
N ALA A 25 2.96 -0.02 13.08
CA ALA A 25 2.07 -0.61 12.10
C ALA A 25 1.51 0.55 11.26
N ALA A 26 2.03 0.71 10.04
CA ALA A 26 1.64 1.79 9.16
C ALA A 26 0.12 1.74 8.99
N PRO A 27 -0.60 2.85 9.21
CA PRO A 27 -2.04 2.86 9.01
C PRO A 27 -2.33 2.41 7.57
N PRO A 28 -3.44 1.67 7.36
CA PRO A 28 -3.79 1.17 6.04
C PRO A 28 -3.80 2.33 5.06
N ASP A 29 -3.11 2.16 3.92
CA ASP A 29 -3.02 3.15 2.85
C ASP A 29 -4.42 3.57 2.42
N ARG A 30 -4.86 4.72 2.95
CA ARG A 30 -6.04 5.44 2.48
C ARG A 30 -5.69 6.08 1.14
N ASP A 31 -6.70 6.21 0.30
CA ASP A 31 -6.61 6.98 -0.94
C ASP A 31 -6.11 8.40 -0.60
N PRO A 32 -5.00 8.90 -1.18
CA PRO A 32 -4.42 10.20 -0.81
C PRO A 32 -5.42 11.34 -0.99
N GLU A 33 -6.30 11.27 -2.00
CA GLU A 33 -7.35 12.25 -2.23
C GLU A 33 -8.42 12.24 -1.14
N GLN A 34 -8.87 11.05 -0.70
CA GLN A 34 -9.84 10.96 0.40
C GLN A 34 -9.25 11.50 1.71
N ARG A 35 -7.95 11.28 1.93
CA ARG A 35 -7.25 11.83 3.09
C ARG A 35 -7.15 13.35 2.99
N LEU A 36 -6.80 13.88 1.82
CA LEU A 36 -6.72 15.32 1.60
C LEU A 36 -8.08 16.00 1.77
N GLN A 37 -9.15 15.40 1.24
CA GLN A 37 -10.51 15.93 1.39
C GLN A 37 -10.91 15.99 2.87
N ALA A 38 -10.63 14.94 3.65
CA ALA A 38 -10.88 14.93 5.09
C ALA A 38 -10.06 16.00 5.83
N MET A 39 -8.78 16.16 5.49
CA MET A 39 -7.95 17.23 6.07
C MET A 39 -8.44 18.62 5.69
N THR A 40 -8.90 18.80 4.45
CA THR A 40 -9.44 20.06 3.94
C THR A 40 -10.68 20.45 4.72
N GLN A 41 -11.60 19.51 4.96
CA GLN A 41 -12.81 19.75 5.75
C GLN A 41 -12.49 20.01 7.23
N GLN A 42 -11.55 19.27 7.81
CA GLN A 42 -11.24 19.37 9.24
C GLN A 42 -10.41 20.62 9.59
N LEU A 43 -9.54 21.06 8.68
CA LEU A 43 -8.57 22.13 8.92
C LEU A 43 -8.82 23.38 8.07
N ASN A 44 -9.89 23.38 7.25
CA ASN A 44 -10.23 24.46 6.32
C ASN A 44 -9.03 24.86 5.44
N LEU A 45 -8.40 23.88 4.80
CA LEU A 45 -7.21 24.10 3.99
C LEU A 45 -7.50 24.98 2.76
N THR A 46 -6.66 25.98 2.53
CA THR A 46 -6.69 26.81 1.31
C THR A 46 -6.31 26.00 0.07
N GLU A 47 -6.67 26.48 -1.12
CA GLU A 47 -6.33 25.82 -2.39
C GLU A 47 -4.81 25.66 -2.59
N ALA A 48 -4.03 26.66 -2.16
CA ALA A 48 -2.57 26.60 -2.20
C ALA A 48 -2.04 25.47 -1.30
N GLN A 49 -2.51 25.39 -0.04
CA GLN A 49 -2.12 24.32 0.89
C GLN A 49 -2.55 22.94 0.39
N GLN A 50 -3.73 22.82 -0.21
CA GLN A 50 -4.19 21.56 -0.79
C GLN A 50 -3.27 21.10 -1.93
N THR A 51 -2.86 22.02 -2.79
CA THR A 51 -1.96 21.74 -3.92
C THR A 51 -0.60 21.27 -3.44
N GLU A 52 -0.02 21.94 -2.44
CA GLU A 52 1.24 21.52 -1.82
C GLU A 52 1.14 20.13 -1.18
N LEU A 53 0.04 19.85 -0.46
CA LEU A 53 -0.17 18.54 0.15
C LEU A 53 -0.37 17.42 -0.88
N ARG A 54 -1.04 17.69 -2.01
CA ARG A 54 -1.14 16.71 -3.12
C ARG A 54 0.25 16.35 -3.62
N ALA A 55 1.08 17.34 -3.92
CA ALA A 55 2.44 17.12 -4.39
C ALA A 55 3.27 16.32 -3.38
N LEU A 56 3.17 16.64 -2.08
CA LEU A 56 3.86 15.90 -1.02
C LEU A 56 3.40 14.44 -0.94
N PHE A 57 2.09 14.19 -1.03
CA PHE A 57 1.54 12.84 -1.01
C PHE A 57 1.97 12.00 -2.21
N GLU A 58 2.00 12.61 -3.40
CA GLU A 58 2.47 11.96 -4.61
C GLU A 58 3.96 11.61 -4.50
N GLN A 59 4.80 12.57 -4.12
CA GLN A 59 6.23 12.34 -3.92
C GLN A 59 6.49 11.23 -2.89
N HIS A 60 5.76 11.23 -1.78
CA HIS A 60 5.87 10.19 -0.76
C HIS A 60 5.38 8.82 -1.26
N ALA A 61 4.32 8.79 -2.08
CA ALA A 61 3.84 7.56 -2.70
C ALA A 61 4.87 6.96 -3.66
N GLN A 62 5.50 7.79 -4.49
CA GLN A 62 6.57 7.40 -5.40
C GLN A 62 7.79 6.87 -4.63
N ARG A 63 8.24 7.59 -3.60
CA ARG A 63 9.37 7.16 -2.76
C ARG A 63 9.12 5.79 -2.13
N ARG A 64 7.96 5.59 -1.49
CA ARG A 64 7.62 4.29 -0.89
C ARG A 64 7.48 3.18 -1.94
N ALA A 65 7.02 3.50 -3.16
CA ALA A 65 6.97 2.52 -4.24
C ALA A 65 8.38 2.07 -4.63
N ALA A 66 9.32 3.00 -4.79
CA ALA A 66 10.72 2.70 -5.07
C ALA A 66 11.39 1.90 -3.94
N GLU A 67 11.19 2.29 -2.68
CA GLU A 67 11.72 1.56 -1.52
C GLU A 67 11.20 0.12 -1.45
N ARG A 68 9.89 -0.08 -1.67
CA ARG A 68 9.31 -1.44 -1.71
C ARG A 68 9.86 -2.26 -2.87
N GLN A 69 10.13 -1.63 -4.01
CA GLN A 69 10.69 -2.31 -5.17
C GLN A 69 12.13 -2.75 -4.88
N ALA A 70 12.96 -1.85 -4.38
CA ALA A 70 14.34 -2.17 -4.00
C ALA A 70 14.39 -3.27 -2.92
N LEU A 71 13.49 -3.22 -1.93
CA LEU A 71 13.41 -4.27 -0.91
C LEU A 71 13.04 -5.62 -1.52
N ARG A 72 12.11 -5.66 -2.48
CA ARG A 72 11.74 -6.92 -3.17
C ARG A 72 12.91 -7.50 -3.94
N GLU A 73 13.65 -6.67 -4.68
CA GLU A 73 14.83 -7.10 -5.42
C GLU A 73 15.90 -7.67 -4.48
N GLN A 74 16.13 -7.02 -3.34
CA GLN A 74 17.05 -7.52 -2.30
C GLN A 74 16.59 -8.86 -1.73
N VAL A 75 15.30 -9.00 -1.38
CA VAL A 75 14.75 -10.27 -0.89
C VAL A 75 14.89 -11.36 -1.95
N ASP A 76 14.57 -11.06 -3.20
CA ASP A 76 14.59 -12.03 -4.30
C ASP A 76 15.99 -12.54 -4.61
N ALA A 77 17.01 -11.68 -4.46
CA ALA A 77 18.41 -12.06 -4.56
C ALA A 77 18.87 -13.02 -3.45
N LEU A 78 18.22 -13.00 -2.28
CA LEU A 78 18.54 -13.89 -1.15
C LEU A 78 17.82 -15.24 -1.23
N LEU A 79 16.77 -15.37 -2.07
CA LEU A 79 16.03 -16.61 -2.18
C LEU A 79 16.77 -17.62 -3.08
N THR A 80 16.62 -18.90 -2.75
CA THR A 80 16.96 -20.01 -3.65
C THR A 80 15.84 -20.23 -4.68
N ASP A 81 16.10 -20.99 -5.74
CA ASP A 81 15.08 -21.33 -6.75
C ASP A 81 13.87 -22.06 -6.14
N ALA A 82 14.12 -23.03 -5.26
CA ALA A 82 13.05 -23.74 -4.56
C ALA A 82 12.18 -22.81 -3.70
N GLN A 83 12.80 -21.83 -3.02
CA GLN A 83 12.07 -20.84 -2.23
C GLN A 83 11.29 -19.86 -3.11
N ARG A 84 11.84 -19.43 -4.27
CA ARG A 84 11.11 -18.63 -5.26
C ARG A 84 9.87 -19.36 -5.77
N GLN A 85 10.01 -20.63 -6.15
CA GLN A 85 8.88 -21.46 -6.58
C GLN A 85 7.82 -21.59 -5.49
N GLN A 86 8.23 -21.82 -4.23
CA GLN A 86 7.29 -21.92 -3.12
C GLN A 86 6.55 -20.59 -2.87
N ARG A 87 7.26 -19.46 -2.95
CA ARG A 87 6.66 -18.12 -2.85
C ARG A 87 5.62 -17.93 -3.95
N ASP A 88 5.97 -18.26 -5.19
CA ASP A 88 5.10 -18.05 -6.36
C ASP A 88 3.84 -18.93 -6.28
N ALA A 89 3.98 -20.20 -5.88
CA ALA A 89 2.84 -21.09 -5.64
C ALA A 89 1.91 -20.56 -4.53
N ARG A 90 2.47 -20.04 -3.42
CA ARG A 90 1.68 -19.41 -2.35
C ARG A 90 0.95 -18.15 -2.83
N MET A 91 1.55 -17.39 -3.73
CA MET A 91 0.91 -16.20 -4.31
C MET A 91 -0.22 -16.59 -5.25
N GLN A 92 -0.03 -17.57 -6.14
CA GLN A 92 -1.07 -18.12 -7.01
C GLN A 92 -2.27 -18.60 -6.18
N GLN A 93 -2.03 -19.39 -5.13
CA GLN A 93 -3.08 -19.86 -4.22
C GLN A 93 -3.84 -18.71 -3.53
N ARG A 94 -3.19 -17.55 -3.30
CA ARG A 94 -3.87 -16.36 -2.76
C ARG A 94 -4.76 -15.69 -3.81
N VAL A 95 -4.30 -15.62 -5.05
CA VAL A 95 -5.09 -15.11 -6.18
C VAL A 95 -6.32 -15.99 -6.40
N GLU A 96 -6.15 -17.31 -6.48
CA GLU A 96 -7.24 -18.28 -6.64
C GLU A 96 -8.29 -18.14 -5.53
N ARG A 97 -7.86 -18.14 -4.25
CA ARG A 97 -8.77 -17.95 -3.11
C ARG A 97 -9.47 -16.59 -3.13
N ARG A 98 -8.84 -15.56 -3.68
CA ARG A 98 -9.47 -14.25 -3.84
C ARG A 98 -10.53 -14.29 -4.94
N ILE A 99 -10.20 -14.86 -6.10
CA ILE A 99 -11.13 -15.01 -7.22
C ILE A 99 -12.32 -15.87 -6.81
N SER A 100 -12.10 -17.04 -6.21
CA SER A 100 -13.17 -17.93 -5.75
C SER A 100 -14.18 -17.20 -4.83
N ARG A 101 -13.69 -16.41 -3.87
CA ARG A 101 -14.55 -15.58 -3.01
C ARG A 101 -15.28 -14.48 -3.77
N MET A 102 -14.63 -13.87 -4.78
CA MET A 102 -15.29 -12.87 -5.63
C MET A 102 -16.36 -13.52 -6.52
N THR A 103 -16.10 -14.69 -7.10
CA THR A 103 -17.04 -15.48 -7.87
C THR A 103 -18.28 -15.79 -7.05
N GLN A 104 -18.13 -16.28 -5.83
CA GLN A 104 -19.26 -16.57 -4.94
C GLN A 104 -20.03 -15.32 -4.51
N ARG A 105 -19.35 -14.17 -4.36
CA ARG A 105 -19.97 -12.95 -3.83
C ARG A 105 -20.64 -12.08 -4.91
N LEU A 106 -20.11 -12.13 -6.13
CA LEU A 106 -20.51 -11.27 -7.25
C LEU A 106 -21.14 -12.07 -8.39
N ASP A 107 -21.23 -13.39 -8.25
CA ASP A 107 -21.75 -14.31 -9.27
C ASP A 107 -21.01 -14.12 -10.60
N LEU A 108 -19.67 -14.14 -10.54
CA LEU A 108 -18.82 -13.91 -11.71
C LEU A 108 -19.01 -15.04 -12.75
N THR A 109 -19.06 -14.66 -14.02
CA THR A 109 -18.99 -15.65 -15.11
C THR A 109 -17.58 -16.29 -15.16
N PRO A 110 -17.43 -17.47 -15.79
CA PRO A 110 -16.11 -18.10 -15.98
C PRO A 110 -15.10 -17.16 -16.66
N ASP A 111 -15.55 -16.44 -17.70
CA ASP A 111 -14.71 -15.50 -18.45
C ASP A 111 -14.28 -14.31 -17.60
N GLN A 112 -15.19 -13.72 -16.82
CA GLN A 112 -14.86 -12.64 -15.88
C GLN A 112 -13.85 -13.10 -14.83
N ALA A 113 -14.03 -14.31 -14.29
CA ALA A 113 -13.10 -14.89 -13.32
C ALA A 113 -11.71 -15.09 -13.91
N GLN A 114 -11.62 -15.56 -15.16
CA GLN A 114 -10.35 -15.71 -15.89
C GLN A 114 -9.68 -14.36 -16.17
N GLN A 115 -10.42 -13.34 -16.60
CA GLN A 115 -9.89 -11.99 -16.83
C GLN A 115 -9.35 -11.38 -15.53
N LEU A 116 -10.09 -11.51 -14.42
CA LEU A 116 -9.62 -11.03 -13.12
C LEU A 116 -8.41 -11.82 -12.60
N HIS A 117 -8.35 -13.13 -12.89
CA HIS A 117 -7.17 -13.94 -12.57
C HIS A 117 -5.93 -13.42 -13.29
N ALA A 118 -6.03 -13.19 -14.61
CA ALA A 118 -4.95 -12.61 -15.40
C ALA A 118 -4.53 -11.23 -14.88
N LEU A 119 -5.50 -10.38 -14.54
CA LEU A 119 -5.25 -9.04 -13.99
C LEU A 119 -4.51 -9.09 -12.65
N PHE A 120 -4.86 -10.00 -11.74
CA PHE A 120 -4.15 -10.15 -10.47
C PHE A 120 -2.77 -10.79 -10.62
N ALA A 121 -2.59 -11.70 -11.58
CA ALA A 121 -1.28 -12.26 -11.93
C ALA A 121 -0.37 -11.17 -12.52
N GLU A 122 -0.89 -10.32 -13.40
CA GLU A 122 -0.17 -9.14 -13.91
C GLU A 122 0.22 -8.21 -12.77
N LYS A 123 -0.69 -7.89 -11.84
CA LYS A 123 -0.36 -7.03 -10.69
C LYS A 123 0.76 -7.59 -9.81
N GLN A 124 0.89 -8.92 -9.77
CA GLN A 124 1.96 -9.58 -9.02
C GLN A 124 3.31 -9.42 -9.71
N GLY A 125 3.38 -9.61 -11.04
CA GLY A 125 4.59 -9.40 -11.82
C GLY A 125 4.93 -7.93 -12.08
N ASN A 126 3.92 -7.05 -12.00
CA ASN A 126 4.04 -5.64 -12.27
C ASN A 126 3.82 -4.81 -10.97
N PRO A 127 4.92 -4.49 -10.26
CA PRO A 127 4.86 -3.74 -9.01
C PRO A 127 4.37 -2.30 -9.22
N THR A 128 4.60 -1.71 -10.40
CA THR A 128 4.25 -0.31 -10.70
C THR A 128 2.77 -0.10 -10.96
N LEU A 129 2.04 -1.16 -11.37
CA LEU A 129 0.59 -1.09 -11.59
C LEU A 129 -0.13 -0.59 -10.31
N THR A 130 -0.69 0.60 -10.36
CA THR A 130 -1.27 1.27 -9.21
C THR A 130 -2.59 0.61 -8.80
N ARG A 131 -3.06 0.91 -7.58
CA ARG A 131 -4.35 0.40 -7.11
C ARG A 131 -5.52 1.05 -7.86
N SER A 132 -5.38 2.29 -8.30
CA SER A 132 -6.38 2.99 -9.13
C SER A 132 -6.49 2.31 -10.49
N GLU A 133 -5.38 2.12 -11.20
CA GLU A 133 -5.37 1.41 -12.49
C GLU A 133 -5.92 -0.01 -12.36
N LEU A 134 -5.56 -0.73 -11.29
CA LEU A 134 -6.12 -2.06 -11.03
C LEU A 134 -7.65 -2.00 -10.83
N ARG A 135 -8.18 -0.99 -10.11
CA ARG A 135 -9.63 -0.82 -9.93
C ARG A 135 -10.32 -0.49 -11.25
N GLU A 136 -9.72 0.38 -12.06
CA GLU A 136 -10.27 0.77 -13.37
C GLU A 136 -10.34 -0.44 -14.31
N ARG A 137 -9.26 -1.22 -14.41
CA ARG A 137 -9.25 -2.47 -15.18
C ARG A 137 -10.25 -3.49 -14.64
N MET A 138 -10.41 -3.60 -13.32
CA MET A 138 -11.45 -4.44 -12.72
C MET A 138 -12.85 -3.96 -13.09
N ALA A 139 -13.08 -2.65 -13.13
CA ALA A 139 -14.36 -2.07 -13.50
C ALA A 139 -14.74 -2.33 -14.96
N ALA A 140 -13.76 -2.45 -15.85
CA ALA A 140 -14.01 -2.86 -17.23
C ALA A 140 -14.45 -4.33 -17.38
N VAL A 141 -14.14 -5.19 -16.40
CA VAL A 141 -14.49 -6.63 -16.42
C VAL A 141 -15.86 -6.90 -15.77
N LEU A 142 -16.20 -6.11 -14.74
CA LEU A 142 -17.38 -6.30 -13.93
C LEU A 142 -18.58 -5.53 -14.49
N SER A 143 -19.79 -6.07 -14.33
CA SER A 143 -21.00 -5.30 -14.61
C SER A 143 -21.21 -4.19 -13.57
N GLU A 144 -22.05 -3.21 -13.91
CA GLU A 144 -22.40 -2.11 -13.00
C GLU A 144 -23.00 -2.61 -11.67
N ASP A 145 -23.90 -3.61 -11.73
CA ASP A 145 -24.47 -4.24 -10.55
C ASP A 145 -23.42 -4.95 -9.68
N GLN A 146 -22.47 -5.64 -10.31
CA GLN A 146 -21.37 -6.30 -9.63
C GLN A 146 -20.43 -5.29 -8.97
N LEU A 147 -20.16 -4.16 -9.63
CA LEU A 147 -19.40 -3.05 -9.06
C LEU A 147 -20.11 -2.44 -7.84
N ALA A 148 -21.39 -2.14 -7.95
CA ALA A 148 -22.18 -1.62 -6.84
C ALA A 148 -22.22 -2.60 -5.64
N ARG A 149 -22.30 -3.92 -5.89
CA ARG A 149 -22.18 -4.96 -4.84
C ARG A 149 -20.77 -4.98 -4.24
N LEU A 150 -19.73 -4.87 -5.08
CA LEU A 150 -18.34 -4.85 -4.64
C LEU A 150 -18.05 -3.66 -3.71
N GLU A 151 -18.60 -2.49 -4.01
CA GLU A 151 -18.47 -1.26 -3.22
C GLU A 151 -19.23 -1.36 -1.89
N ARG A 152 -20.49 -1.81 -1.91
CA ARG A 152 -21.30 -2.04 -0.70
C ARG A 152 -20.68 -3.04 0.25
N ALA A 153 -20.05 -4.08 -0.30
CA ALA A 153 -19.42 -5.14 0.47
C ALA A 153 -17.97 -4.81 0.88
N ARG A 154 -17.49 -3.58 0.69
CA ARG A 154 -16.35 -3.10 1.47
C ARG A 154 -16.81 -3.07 2.92
N PRO A 155 -16.13 -3.77 3.85
CA PRO A 155 -16.51 -3.70 5.25
C PRO A 155 -16.53 -2.22 5.63
N ARG A 156 -17.73 -1.69 5.96
CA ARG A 156 -17.83 -0.48 6.75
C ARG A 156 -16.92 -0.74 7.93
N LYS A 157 -15.85 0.03 8.07
CA LYS A 157 -14.94 -0.06 9.21
C LYS A 157 -15.85 0.04 10.44
N ALA A 158 -16.24 -1.11 11.01
CA ALA A 158 -16.81 -1.15 12.33
C ALA A 158 -15.74 -0.46 13.17
N ALA A 159 -16.13 0.61 13.84
CA ALA A 159 -15.30 1.28 14.81
C ALA A 159 -14.70 0.19 15.69
N HIS A 160 -13.42 -0.10 15.49
CA HIS A 160 -12.70 -1.06 16.30
C HIS A 160 -12.51 -0.34 17.63
N GLY A 161 -13.55 -0.39 18.46
CA GLY A 161 -13.46 -0.02 19.85
C GLY A 161 -12.35 -0.86 20.50
N PRO A 162 -11.68 -0.32 21.52
CA PRO A 162 -10.55 -1.00 22.15
C PRO A 162 -11.03 -2.37 22.62
N MET A 163 -10.44 -3.42 22.06
CA MET A 163 -10.63 -4.79 22.53
C MET A 163 -10.20 -4.80 24.00
N GLY A 164 -11.20 -4.80 24.88
CA GLY A 164 -11.04 -5.01 26.30
C GLY A 164 -10.27 -6.32 26.49
N ARG A 165 -9.04 -6.17 26.99
CA ARG A 165 -8.16 -7.25 27.39
C ARG A 165 -8.79 -7.89 28.64
N GLY A 166 -9.81 -8.70 28.43
CA GLY A 166 -10.48 -9.49 29.46
C GLY A 166 -9.48 -10.43 30.12
N GLY A 167 -9.42 -10.36 31.45
CA GLY A 167 -8.46 -11.03 32.31
C GLY A 167 -8.27 -12.51 31.98
N SER A 168 -7.01 -12.88 31.83
CA SER A 168 -6.54 -14.25 31.96
C SER A 168 -7.00 -14.83 33.29
N MET A 169 -7.74 -15.93 33.19
CA MET A 169 -8.01 -16.91 34.24
C MET A 169 -6.78 -17.15 35.13
N GLY A 170 -6.96 -16.96 36.43
CA GLY A 170 -6.19 -17.68 37.43
C GLY A 170 -6.91 -19.00 37.70
N CYS A 171 -6.28 -20.12 37.35
CA CYS A 171 -6.62 -21.42 37.92
C CYS A 171 -5.64 -21.64 39.09
N ASN A 172 -6.18 -21.67 40.31
CA ASN A 172 -5.55 -22.34 41.45
C ASN A 172 -5.89 -23.83 41.39
#